data_AF-A0A8S0GRY7-F1
#
_entry.id   AF-A0A8S0GRY7-F1
#
_cell.length_a   1.000
_cell.length_b   1.000
_cell.length_c   1.000
_cell.angle_alpha   90.00
_cell.angle_beta   90.00
_cell.angle_gamma   90.00
#
_symmetry.space_group_name_H-M   'P 1'
#
loop_
_entity.id
_entity.type
_entity.pdbx_description
1 polymer ?
#
loop_
_entity_poly.entity_id
_entity_poly.type
_entity_poly.pdbx_seq_one_letter_code
_entity_poly.pdbx_strand_id
1 'polypeptide(L)'
;MDRLLGREVFNLVVLDLMLPGEDGLTACRRLRSANNQIPIIMLTAKGDELSRIKGLELGADDYLAKPFNPDELMARVKAVLRRQSARCRVRRAAKTKA
;
A
#
# COMPACT_ATOMS: atom_id res chain seq x y z
N MET A 1 14.73 3.93 1.55
CA MET A 1 13.58 3.15 1.07
C MET A 1 13.85 2.55 -0.31
N ASP A 2 14.12 3.38 -1.31
CA ASP A 2 14.25 2.97 -2.72
C ASP A 2 15.31 1.92 -3.01
N ARG A 3 16.46 2.03 -2.34
CA ARG A 3 17.56 1.06 -2.49
C ARG A 3 17.14 -0.35 -2.11
N LEU A 4 16.27 -0.50 -1.10
CA LEU A 4 15.75 -1.81 -0.69
C LEU A 4 14.65 -2.27 -1.65
N LEU A 5 13.71 -1.38 -2.00
CA LEU A 5 12.63 -1.70 -2.94
C LEU A 5 13.11 -2.10 -4.34
N GLY A 6 14.30 -1.65 -4.75
CA GLY A 6 14.92 -2.05 -6.01
C GLY A 6 15.76 -3.34 -5.94
N ARG A 7 16.00 -3.88 -4.75
CA ARG A 7 16.85 -5.06 -4.53
C ARG A 7 16.07 -6.28 -4.04
N GLU A 8 15.06 -6.04 -3.23
CA GLU A 8 14.28 -7.07 -2.55
C GLU A 8 12.84 -7.10 -3.05
N VAL A 9 12.21 -8.27 -2.97
CA VAL A 9 10.80 -8.45 -3.31
C VAL A 9 9.96 -8.29 -2.05
N PHE A 10 9.22 -7.19 -1.94
CA PHE A 10 8.29 -6.96 -0.83
C PHE A 10 6.87 -7.36 -1.22
N ASN A 11 6.17 -8.05 -0.31
CA ASN A 11 4.78 -8.43 -0.52
C ASN A 11 3.79 -7.34 -0.11
N LEU A 12 4.20 -6.41 0.76
CA LEU A 12 3.39 -5.30 1.27
C LEU A 12 4.29 -4.25 1.90
N VAL A 13 3.89 -2.98 1.81
CA VAL A 13 4.52 -1.86 2.51
C VAL A 13 3.52 -1.25 3.46
N VAL A 14 3.91 -1.13 4.73
CA VAL A 14 3.21 -0.30 5.71
C VAL A 14 3.93 1.04 5.75
N LEU A 15 3.21 2.11 5.42
CA LEU A 15 3.80 3.44 5.19
C LEU A 15 3.18 4.45 6.15
N ASP A 16 3.99 5.13 6.96
CA ASP A 16 3.51 6.25 7.76
C ASP A 16 3.29 7.49 6.88
N LEU A 17 2.25 8.27 7.16
CA LEU A 17 2.05 9.58 6.55
C LEU A 17 3.09 10.59 7.04
N MET A 18 3.37 10.58 8.34
CA MET A 18 4.27 11.54 8.97
C MET A 18 5.68 10.96 9.05
N LEU A 19 6.26 10.65 7.89
CA LEU A 19 7.66 10.24 7.80
C LEU A 19 8.58 11.47 7.91
N PRO A 20 9.73 11.36 8.60
CA PRO A 20 10.72 12.42 8.60
C PRO A 20 11.37 12.52 7.21
N GLY A 21 11.22 13.68 6.55
CA GLY A 21 11.86 14.01 5.28
C GLY A 21 10.93 13.96 4.06
N GLU A 22 10.25 12.84 3.79
CA GLU A 22 9.32 12.68 2.66
C GLU A 22 7.93 12.30 3.20
N ASP A 23 6.87 13.02 2.81
CA ASP A 23 5.49 12.65 3.16
C ASP A 23 5.12 11.27 2.56
N GLY A 24 4.47 10.41 3.35
CA GLY A 24 3.97 9.11 2.89
C GLY A 24 3.09 9.18 1.65
N LEU A 25 2.33 10.27 1.46
CA LEU A 25 1.57 10.48 0.21
C LEU A 25 2.49 10.65 -1.01
N THR A 26 3.58 11.41 -0.85
CA THR A 26 4.56 11.65 -1.90
C THR A 26 5.28 10.36 -2.26
N ALA A 27 5.69 9.58 -1.26
CA ALA A 27 6.30 8.26 -1.46
C ALA A 27 5.33 7.31 -2.18
N CYS A 28 4.04 7.25 -1.78
CA CYS A 28 3.03 6.43 -2.44
C CYS A 28 2.89 6.80 -3.93
N ARG A 29 2.74 8.10 -4.22
CA ARG A 29 2.63 8.60 -5.60
C ARG A 29 3.86 8.21 -6.43
N ARG A 30 5.06 8.40 -5.87
CA ARG A 30 6.33 8.08 -6.53
C ARG A 30 6.45 6.59 -6.86
N LEU A 31 6.05 5.71 -5.94
CA LEU A 31 6.02 4.27 -6.18
C LEU A 31 5.05 3.88 -7.30
N ARG A 32 3.86 4.47 -7.32
CA ARG A 32 2.89 4.23 -8.40
C ARG A 32 3.38 4.76 -9.74
N SER A 33 4.03 5.93 -9.78
CA SER A 33 4.66 6.47 -11.00
C SER A 33 5.79 5.58 -11.53
N ALA A 34 6.52 4.89 -10.64
CA ALA A 34 7.52 3.89 -11.02
C ALA A 34 6.91 2.53 -11.46
N ASN A 35 5.58 2.48 -11.67
CA ASN A 35 4.81 1.28 -11.95
C ASN A 35 4.97 0.16 -10.91
N ASN A 36 5.31 0.54 -9.67
CA ASN A 36 5.41 -0.40 -8.56
C ASN A 36 4.01 -0.75 -8.04
N GLN A 37 3.64 -2.02 -8.16
CA GLN A 37 2.31 -2.54 -7.79
C GLN A 37 2.29 -3.25 -6.44
N ILE A 38 3.37 -3.13 -5.65
CA ILE A 38 3.43 -3.63 -4.27
C ILE A 38 2.30 -2.97 -3.49
N PRO A 39 1.52 -3.71 -2.70
CA PRO A 39 0.39 -3.14 -2.01
C PRO A 39 0.85 -2.25 -0.85
N ILE A 40 0.18 -1.13 -0.64
CA ILE A 40 0.55 -0.12 0.35
C ILE A 40 -0.60 0.07 1.34
N ILE A 41 -0.31 -0.10 2.63
CA ILE A 41 -1.21 0.29 3.72
C ILE A 41 -0.65 1.57 4.33
N MET A 42 -1.41 2.66 4.30
CA MET A 42 -1.01 3.91 4.95
C MET A 42 -1.41 3.94 6.42
N LEU A 43 -0.49 4.37 7.28
CA LEU A 43 -0.72 4.69 8.68
C LEU A 43 -0.81 6.21 8.83
N THR A 44 -1.88 6.71 9.47
CA THR A 44 -2.00 8.13 9.80
C THR A 44 -1.93 8.38 11.30
N ALA A 45 -1.38 9.51 11.72
CA ALA A 45 -1.53 10.01 13.09
C ALA A 45 -2.83 10.82 13.28
N LYS A 46 -3.41 11.32 12.19
CA LYS A 46 -4.61 12.17 12.21
C LYS A 46 -5.74 11.38 11.57
N GLY A 47 -6.75 11.00 12.34
CA GLY A 47 -7.99 10.36 11.85
C GLY A 47 -8.84 11.26 10.94
N ASP A 48 -8.20 12.16 10.21
CA ASP A 48 -8.80 13.07 9.25
C ASP A 48 -9.22 12.28 8.00
N GLU A 49 -10.51 12.36 7.70
CA GLU A 49 -11.15 11.66 6.59
C GLU A 49 -10.59 12.11 5.24
N LEU A 50 -10.20 13.39 5.11
CA LEU A 50 -9.62 13.93 3.89
C LEU A 50 -8.28 13.26 3.57
N SER A 51 -7.45 13.05 4.58
CA SER A 51 -6.16 12.35 4.45
C SER A 51 -6.36 10.89 4.00
N ARG A 52 -7.43 10.23 4.47
CA ARG A 52 -7.80 8.88 4.03
C ARG A 52 -8.24 8.85 2.58
N ILE A 53 -9.13 9.76 2.18
CA ILE A 53 -9.63 9.86 0.80
C ILE A 53 -8.44 10.07 -0.14
N LYS A 54 -7.59 11.04 0.17
CA LYS A 54 -6.43 11.37 -0.66
C LYS A 54 -5.42 10.24 -0.74
N GLY A 55 -5.21 9.51 0.35
CA GLY A 55 -4.33 8.33 0.35
C GLY A 55 -4.84 7.23 -0.60
N LEU A 56 -6.14 6.97 -0.60
CA LEU A 56 -6.76 5.98 -1.50
C LEU A 56 -6.70 6.43 -2.97
N GLU A 57 -6.98 7.70 -3.25
CA GLU A 57 -6.89 8.28 -4.61
C GLU A 57 -5.47 8.23 -5.17
N LEU A 58 -4.46 8.47 -4.33
CA LEU A 58 -3.04 8.40 -4.71
C LEU A 58 -2.53 6.95 -4.84
N GLY A 59 -3.40 5.96 -4.64
CA GLY A 59 -3.15 4.56 -4.94
C GLY A 59 -2.71 3.71 -3.75
N ALA A 60 -3.00 4.10 -2.52
CA ALA A 60 -2.94 3.15 -1.40
C ALA A 60 -4.04 2.10 -1.51
N ASP A 61 -3.74 0.88 -1.07
CA ASP A 61 -4.67 -0.25 -1.10
C ASP A 61 -5.51 -0.36 0.18
N ASP A 62 -5.05 0.26 1.27
CA ASP A 62 -5.76 0.38 2.54
C ASP A 62 -5.21 1.56 3.36
N TYR A 63 -5.94 1.93 4.40
CA TYR A 63 -5.62 3.04 5.29
C TYR A 63 -6.02 2.70 6.72
N LEU A 64 -5.15 3.00 7.68
CA LEU A 64 -5.35 2.73 9.11
C LEU A 64 -4.92 3.93 9.96
N ALA A 65 -5.78 4.34 10.89
CA ALA A 65 -5.50 5.47 11.78
C ALA A 65 -4.88 5.04 13.11
N LYS A 66 -3.88 5.79 13.58
CA LYS A 66 -3.29 5.64 14.91
C LYS A 66 -4.14 6.41 15.94
N PRO A 67 -4.32 5.87 17.16
CA PRO A 67 -3.87 4.55 17.62
C PRO A 67 -4.75 3.43 17.05
N PHE A 68 -4.14 2.31 16.63
CA PHE A 68 -4.84 1.12 16.13
C PHE A 68 -4.52 -0.11 16.96
N ASN A 69 -5.40 -1.11 16.90
CA ASN A 69 -5.12 -2.43 17.47
C ASN A 69 -4.20 -3.22 16.51
N PRO A 70 -3.13 -3.87 17.00
CA PRO A 70 -2.31 -4.79 16.20
C PRO A 70 -3.14 -5.82 15.41
N ASP A 71 -4.23 -6.35 15.97
CA ASP A 71 -5.11 -7.31 15.31
C ASP A 71 -5.84 -6.68 14.11
N GLU A 72 -6.17 -5.40 14.20
CA GLU A 72 -6.78 -4.65 13.09
C GLU A 72 -5.79 -4.50 11.93
N LEU A 73 -4.54 -4.14 12.23
CA LEU A 73 -3.49 -4.07 11.22
C LEU A 73 -3.29 -5.44 10.56
N MET A 74 -3.23 -6.52 11.35
CA MET A 74 -3.08 -7.88 10.84
C MET A 74 -4.26 -8.31 9.96
N ALA A 75 -5.48 -7.97 10.34
CA ALA A 75 -6.67 -8.24 9.53
C ALA A 75 -6.60 -7.52 8.17
N ARG A 76 -6.19 -6.24 8.15
CA ARG A 76 -6.02 -5.46 6.92
C ARG A 76 -4.91 -5.99 6.03
N VAL A 77 -3.75 -6.32 6.60
CA VAL A 77 -2.64 -6.97 5.87
C VAL A 77 -3.12 -8.25 5.18
N LYS A 78 -3.81 -9.14 5.91
CA LYS A 78 -4.36 -10.38 5.34
C LYS A 78 -5.37 -10.09 4.22
N ALA A 79 -6.23 -9.10 4.39
CA ALA A 79 -7.23 -8.71 3.39
C ALA A 79 -6.57 -8.19 2.10
N VAL A 80 -5.57 -7.32 2.22
CA VAL A 80 -4.84 -6.74 1.08
C VAL A 80 -4.07 -7.81 0.31
N LEU A 81 -3.33 -8.68 1.01
CA LEU A 81 -2.58 -9.77 0.37
C LEU A 81 -3.51 -10.78 -0.34
N ARG A 82 -4.70 -11.05 0.21
CA ARG A 82 -5.72 -11.88 -0.44
C ARG A 82 -6.23 -11.26 -1.75
N ARG A 83 -6.38 -9.93 -1.82
CA ARG A 83 -6.77 -9.24 -3.07
C ARG A 83 -5.67 -9.32 -4.14
N GLN A 84 -4.40 -9.23 -3.75
CA GLN A 84 -3.25 -9.38 -4.66
C GLN A 84 -3.17 -10.77 -5.28
N SER A 85 -3.39 -11.83 -4.51
CA SER A 85 -3.36 -13.21 -5.03
C SER A 85 -4.49 -13.45 -6.05
N ALA A 86 -5.68 -12.90 -5.80
CA ALA A 86 -6.78 -12.91 -6.77
C ALA A 86 -6.41 -12.14 -8.06
N ARG A 87 -5.80 -10.95 -7.94
CA ARG A 87 -5.36 -10.13 -9.08
C ARG A 87 -4.27 -10.83 -9.92
N CYS A 88 -3.36 -11.55 -9.28
CA CYS A 88 -2.34 -12.35 -9.96
C CYS A 88 -2.96 -13.53 -10.75
N ARG A 89 -3.99 -14.19 -10.19
CA ARG A 89 -4.69 -15.29 -10.85
C ARG A 89 -5.40 -14.83 -12.13
N VAL A 90 -6.08 -13.68 -12.09
CA VAL A 90 -6.75 -13.10 -13.27
C VAL A 90 -5.74 -12.71 -14.36
N ARG A 91 -4.62 -12.06 -13.99
CA ARG A 91 -3.58 -11.69 -14.97
C ARG A 91 -2.91 -12.90 -15.63
N ARG A 92 -2.74 -14.01 -14.90
CA ARG A 92 -2.22 -15.26 -15.48
C ARG A 92 -3.23 -15.89 -16.45
N ALA A 93 -4.51 -15.95 -16.09
CA ALA A 93 -5.56 -16.50 -16.95
C ALA A 93 -5.72 -15.70 -18.27
N ALA A 94 -5.55 -14.37 -18.23
CA ALA A 94 -5.61 -13.52 -19.42
C ALA A 94 -4.39 -13.68 -20.35
N LYS A 95 -3.22 -14.10 -19.83
CA LYS A 95 -2.00 -14.30 -20.63
C LYS A 95 -1.96 -15.64 -21.37
N THR A 96 -2.73 -16.65 -20.97
CA THR A 96 -2.75 -17.98 -21.61
C THR A 96 -3.68 -18.05 -22.83
N LYS A 97 -4.41 -16.98 -23.16
CA LYS A 97 -5.32 -16.90 -24.30
C LYS A 97 -4.80 -16.05 -25.48
N ALA A 98 -3.53 -15.68 -25.47
CA ALA A 98 -2.86 -14.95 -26.55
C ALA A 98 -1.81 -15.84 -27.22
#